data_AF-A0A377DLI3-F1
#
_entry.id   AF-A0A377DLI3-F1
#
_cell.length_a   1.000
_cell.length_b   1.000
_cell.length_c   1.000
_cell.angle_alpha   90.00
_cell.angle_beta   90.00
_cell.angle_gamma   90.00
#
_symmetry.space_group_name_H-M   'P 1'
#
loop_
_entity.id
_entity.type
_entity.pdbx_description
1 polymer ?
#
loop_
_entity_poly.entity_id
_entity_poly.type
_entity_poly.pdbx_seq_one_letter_code
_entity_poly.pdbx_strand_id
1 'polypeptide(L)'
;MLMESDDQKLLMASDAGYGFVCTFNDLVARNRAGKALITLPENAHVMPPVVIEDASDMLLAITQAGRMLMFPVSDLPQLSKGKGNKIINIPSAEAARGEDGLAQLYVSAAAKHADHSCWENAKLNCARKSYRKSLANVDAAVR
;
A
#
# COMPACT_ATOMS: atom_id res chain seq x y z
N MET A 1 12.03 -12.99 -2.09
CA MET A 1 10.93 -13.97 -1.96
C MET A 1 10.14 -13.57 -0.72
N LEU A 2 8.91 -13.04 -0.86
CA LEU A 2 8.08 -12.73 0.31
C LEU A 2 7.68 -14.05 0.97
N MET A 3 8.25 -14.37 2.12
CA MET A 3 7.81 -15.46 2.99
C MET A 3 7.09 -14.82 4.17
N GLU A 4 5.83 -14.48 3.98
CA GLU A 4 4.92 -14.08 5.05
C GLU A 4 3.89 -15.21 5.27
N SER A 5 3.20 -15.19 6.41
CA SER A 5 2.15 -16.17 6.71
C SER A 5 1.04 -16.09 5.67
N ASP A 6 0.41 -17.22 5.34
CA ASP A 6 -0.66 -17.29 4.33
C ASP A 6 -1.84 -16.34 4.65
N ASP A 7 -2.03 -16.03 5.93
CA ASP A 7 -3.08 -15.15 6.45
C ASP A 7 -2.65 -13.67 6.57
N GLN A 8 -1.43 -13.33 6.18
CA GLN A 8 -0.91 -11.96 6.26
C GLN A 8 -1.75 -11.04 5.39
N LYS A 9 -2.27 -9.96 5.98
CA LYS A 9 -3.02 -8.94 5.26
C LYS A 9 -2.08 -8.01 4.49
N LEU A 10 -2.43 -7.78 3.24
CA LEU A 10 -1.71 -6.93 2.30
C LEU A 10 -2.67 -5.91 1.72
N LEU A 11 -2.18 -4.69 1.54
CA LEU A 11 -2.84 -3.63 0.82
C LEU A 11 -2.31 -3.60 -0.61
N MET A 12 -3.20 -3.80 -1.56
CA MET A 12 -2.92 -3.69 -2.98
C MET A 12 -3.55 -2.42 -3.51
N ALA A 13 -2.78 -1.61 -4.24
CA ALA A 13 -3.24 -0.36 -4.81
C ALA A 13 -2.64 -0.09 -6.19
N SER A 14 -3.31 0.78 -6.93
CA SER A 14 -2.88 1.33 -8.22
C SER A 14 -2.72 2.85 -8.11
N ASP A 15 -1.83 3.41 -8.91
CA ASP A 15 -1.60 4.86 -9.05
C ASP A 15 -2.89 5.65 -9.36
N ALA A 16 -3.89 5.04 -10.01
CA ALA A 16 -5.19 5.66 -10.28
C ALA A 16 -6.06 5.88 -9.01
N GLY A 17 -5.55 5.55 -7.82
CA GLY A 17 -6.24 5.77 -6.54
C GLY A 17 -7.24 4.69 -6.18
N TYR A 18 -7.11 3.49 -6.76
CA TYR A 18 -7.93 2.32 -6.43
C TYR A 18 -7.11 1.28 -5.68
N GLY A 19 -7.75 0.56 -4.76
CA GLY A 19 -7.12 -0.54 -4.04
C GLY A 19 -8.07 -1.33 -3.17
N PHE A 20 -7.55 -2.40 -2.58
CA PHE A 20 -8.29 -3.30 -1.72
C PHE A 20 -7.32 -4.05 -0.80
N VAL A 21 -7.85 -4.58 0.30
CA VAL A 21 -7.11 -5.47 1.20
C VAL A 21 -7.24 -6.91 0.70
N CYS A 22 -6.17 -7.68 0.71
CA CYS A 22 -6.17 -9.11 0.40
C CYS A 22 -5.28 -9.88 1.38
N THR A 23 -5.33 -11.21 1.34
CA THR A 23 -4.38 -12.04 2.10
C THR A 23 -3.25 -12.52 1.21
N PHE A 24 -2.13 -12.93 1.80
CA PHE A 24 -1.01 -13.51 1.04
C PHE A 24 -1.45 -14.74 0.22
N ASN A 25 -2.34 -15.57 0.76
CA ASN A 25 -2.92 -16.71 0.04
C ASN A 25 -3.64 -16.28 -1.27
N ASP A 26 -4.25 -15.09 -1.29
CA ASP A 26 -4.84 -14.56 -2.53
C ASP A 26 -3.77 -14.30 -3.61
N LEU A 27 -2.52 -14.00 -3.24
CA LEU A 27 -1.44 -13.76 -4.20
C LEU A 27 -0.82 -15.04 -4.75
N VAL A 28 -0.97 -16.18 -4.07
CA VAL A 28 -0.32 -17.44 -4.46
C VAL A 28 -0.97 -18.02 -5.71
N ALA A 29 -0.23 -17.99 -6.82
CA ALA A 29 -0.62 -18.61 -8.08
C ALA A 29 0.19 -19.89 -8.33
N ARG A 30 -0.48 -21.03 -8.54
CA ARG A 30 0.18 -22.32 -8.85
C ARG A 30 0.51 -22.48 -10.34
N ASN A 31 -0.09 -21.66 -11.21
CA ASN A 31 0.03 -21.78 -12.66
C ASN A 31 1.19 -20.92 -13.19
N ARG A 32 1.87 -21.42 -14.23
CA ARG A 32 2.97 -20.71 -14.92
C ARG A 32 2.55 -19.37 -15.54
N ALA A 33 1.27 -19.21 -15.86
CA ALA A 33 0.69 -17.98 -16.39
C ALA A 33 0.46 -16.90 -15.31
N GLY A 34 0.67 -17.21 -14.02
CA GLY A 34 0.40 -16.29 -12.91
C GLY A 34 -1.09 -16.11 -12.62
N LYS A 35 -1.43 -15.10 -11.80
CA LYS A 35 -2.79 -14.71 -11.44
C LYS A 35 -2.98 -13.22 -11.69
N ALA A 36 -4.07 -12.86 -12.38
CA ALA A 36 -4.49 -11.47 -12.50
C ALA A 36 -5.14 -11.02 -11.18
N LEU A 37 -4.38 -10.28 -10.37
CA LEU A 37 -4.81 -9.82 -9.04
C LEU A 37 -5.50 -8.46 -9.13
N ILE A 38 -4.80 -7.46 -9.67
CA ILE A 38 -5.27 -6.09 -9.79
C ILE A 38 -5.61 -5.78 -11.24
N THR A 39 -6.79 -5.21 -11.46
CA THR A 39 -7.18 -4.70 -12.78
C THR A 39 -6.79 -3.23 -12.86
N LEU A 40 -5.83 -2.91 -13.73
CA LEU A 40 -5.34 -1.57 -13.92
C LEU A 40 -6.21 -0.81 -14.93
N PRO A 41 -6.60 0.44 -14.65
CA PRO A 41 -7.14 1.33 -15.67
C PRO A 41 -6.07 1.75 -16.69
N GLU A 42 -6.45 2.50 -17.73
CA GLU A 42 -5.53 2.92 -18.79
C GLU A 42 -4.34 3.73 -18.24
N ASN A 43 -3.13 3.36 -18.68
CA ASN A 43 -1.85 3.95 -18.26
C ASN A 43 -1.55 3.90 -16.76
N ALA A 44 -2.26 3.05 -16.01
CA ALA A 44 -2.08 2.90 -14.58
C ALA A 44 -1.01 1.87 -14.23
N HIS A 45 -0.28 2.14 -13.15
CA HIS A 45 0.79 1.33 -12.61
C HIS A 45 0.38 0.74 -11.24
N VAL A 46 1.02 -0.38 -10.90
CA VAL A 46 0.85 -1.06 -9.62
C VAL A 46 1.72 -0.35 -8.58
N MET A 47 1.13 -0.02 -7.43
CA MET A 47 1.87 0.49 -6.29
C MET A 47 2.55 -0.66 -5.54
N PRO A 48 3.69 -0.40 -4.86
CA PRO A 48 4.31 -1.40 -4.00
C PRO A 48 3.30 -1.92 -2.97
N PRO A 49 3.12 -3.25 -2.85
CA PRO A 49 2.24 -3.82 -1.84
C PRO A 49 2.69 -3.42 -0.44
N VAL A 50 1.74 -3.03 0.41
CA VAL A 50 2.02 -2.65 1.79
C VAL A 50 1.49 -3.73 2.74
N VAL A 51 2.34 -4.17 3.66
CA VAL A 51 1.99 -5.15 4.69
C VAL A 51 1.22 -4.44 5.79
N ILE A 52 0.04 -4.97 6.14
CA ILE A 52 -0.79 -4.45 7.23
C ILE A 52 -0.48 -5.27 8.49
N GLU A 53 0.13 -4.66 9.50
CA GLU A 53 0.47 -5.34 10.76
C GLU A 53 -0.77 -5.41 11.69
N ASP A 54 -1.56 -4.34 11.80
CA ASP A 54 -2.78 -4.27 12.62
C ASP A 54 -3.97 -3.74 11.79
N ALA A 55 -5.18 -4.27 12.04
CA ALA A 55 -6.41 -3.81 11.39
C ALA A 55 -6.80 -2.37 11.79
N SER A 56 -6.24 -1.85 12.88
CA SER A 56 -6.40 -0.47 13.35
C SER A 56 -5.37 0.50 12.77
N ASP A 57 -4.49 0.06 11.87
CA ASP A 57 -3.52 0.94 11.22
C ASP A 57 -4.22 2.01 10.36
N MET A 58 -3.58 3.17 10.25
CA MET A 58 -4.02 4.29 9.42
C MET A 58 -3.32 4.22 8.07
N LEU A 59 -4.12 4.28 7.00
CA LEU A 59 -3.66 4.40 5.63
C LEU A 59 -3.55 5.89 5.28
N LEU A 60 -2.38 6.30 4.81
CA LEU A 60 -2.08 7.62 4.29
C LEU A 60 -1.82 7.53 2.78
N ALA A 61 -2.65 8.20 1.99
CA ALA A 61 -2.50 8.34 0.56
C ALA A 61 -2.07 9.77 0.21
N ILE A 62 -1.04 9.90 -0.62
CA ILE A 62 -0.51 11.19 -1.10
C ILE A 62 -0.54 11.19 -2.63
N THR A 63 -1.18 12.19 -3.23
CA THR A 63 -1.21 12.37 -4.70
C THR A 63 -0.06 13.24 -5.19
N GLN A 64 0.23 13.18 -6.49
CA GLN A 64 1.20 14.07 -7.14
C GLN A 64 0.77 15.55 -7.05
N ALA A 65 -0.54 15.82 -7.11
CA ALA A 65 -1.10 17.15 -6.87
C ALA A 65 -0.97 17.65 -5.41
N GLY A 66 -0.38 16.87 -4.49
CA GLY A 66 -0.18 17.27 -3.10
C GLY A 66 -1.42 17.10 -2.21
N ARG A 67 -2.41 16.31 -2.65
CA ARG A 67 -3.59 15.98 -1.85
C ARG A 67 -3.25 14.83 -0.91
N MET A 68 -3.57 14.98 0.37
CA MET A 68 -3.33 13.97 1.39
C MET A 68 -4.66 13.52 1.99
N LEU A 69 -4.84 12.21 2.12
CA LEU A 69 -6.00 11.62 2.79
C LEU A 69 -5.53 10.53 3.74
N MET A 70 -6.02 10.58 4.98
CA MET A 70 -5.72 9.60 6.01
C MET A 70 -7.01 9.02 6.57
N PHE A 71 -7.12 7.69 6.59
CA PHE A 71 -8.29 6.98 7.11
C PHE A 71 -7.87 5.57 7.60
N PRO A 72 -8.65 4.92 8.48
CA PRO A 72 -8.27 3.61 9.00
C PRO A 72 -8.36 2.53 7.92
N VAL A 73 -7.39 1.61 7.89
CA VAL A 73 -7.32 0.56 6.85
C VAL A 73 -8.52 -0.39 6.88
N SER A 74 -9.22 -0.48 8.02
CA SER A 74 -10.45 -1.24 8.20
C SER A 74 -11.60 -0.81 7.28
N ASP A 75 -11.58 0.43 6.80
CA ASP A 75 -12.64 0.98 5.96
C ASP A 75 -12.53 0.50 4.51
N LEU A 76 -11.37 -0.05 4.11
CA LEU A 76 -11.21 -0.66 2.80
C LEU A 76 -11.77 -2.07 2.78
N PRO A 77 -12.67 -2.39 1.83
CA PRO A 77 -13.17 -3.74 1.67
C PRO A 77 -12.06 -4.73 1.28
N GLN A 78 -12.16 -5.93 1.85
CA GLN A 78 -11.29 -7.04 1.50
C GLN A 78 -11.79 -7.73 0.24
N LEU A 79 -10.92 -7.92 -0.76
CA LEU A 79 -11.22 -8.57 -2.03
C LEU A 79 -10.07 -9.50 -2.44
N SER A 80 -10.38 -10.59 -3.13
CA SER A 80 -9.36 -11.53 -3.64
C SER A 80 -8.80 -11.14 -5.02
N LYS A 81 -9.52 -10.31 -5.79
CA LYS A 81 -9.13 -9.80 -7.11
C LYS A 81 -10.03 -8.65 -7.56
N GLY A 82 -9.53 -7.83 -8.47
CA GLY A 82 -10.29 -6.83 -9.21
C GLY A 82 -9.61 -5.46 -9.25
N LYS A 83 -10.37 -4.43 -9.63
CA LYS A 83 -9.89 -3.03 -9.61
C LYS A 83 -9.74 -2.49 -8.19
N GLY A 84 -10.58 -2.98 -7.27
CA GLY A 84 -10.67 -2.45 -5.91
C GLY A 84 -11.59 -1.24 -5.80
N ASN A 85 -11.67 -0.72 -4.57
CA ASN A 85 -12.45 0.46 -4.23
C ASN A 85 -11.59 1.72 -4.27
N LYS A 86 -12.25 2.87 -4.31
CA LYS A 86 -11.57 4.16 -4.39
C LYS A 86 -10.96 4.50 -3.02
N ILE A 87 -9.64 4.65 -2.97
CA ILE A 87 -8.87 5.13 -1.81
C ILE A 87 -8.94 6.66 -1.76
N ILE A 88 -8.67 7.30 -2.90
CA ILE A 88 -8.67 8.75 -3.06
C ILE A 88 -9.28 9.13 -4.40
N ASN A 89 -9.99 10.26 -4.45
CA ASN A 89 -10.67 10.69 -5.68
C ASN A 89 -9.70 11.40 -6.63
N ILE A 90 -9.18 10.67 -7.61
CA ILE A 90 -8.38 11.19 -8.72
C ILE A 90 -9.26 11.15 -9.99
N PRO A 91 -9.41 12.26 -10.73
CA PRO A 91 -10.13 12.26 -12.01
C PRO A 91 -9.49 11.26 -12.98
N SER A 92 -10.29 10.38 -13.57
CA SER A 92 -9.78 9.31 -14.45
C SER A 92 -9.10 9.85 -15.72
N ALA A 93 -9.51 11.03 -16.20
CA ALA A 93 -8.87 11.69 -17.33
C ALA A 93 -7.45 12.19 -17.01
N GLU A 94 -7.22 12.68 -15.79
CA GLU A 94 -5.91 13.13 -15.34
C GLU A 94 -4.99 11.95 -15.03
N ALA A 95 -5.53 10.89 -14.43
CA ALA A 95 -4.82 9.64 -14.20
C ALA A 95 -4.39 8.97 -15.53
N ALA A 96 -5.28 8.92 -16.52
CA ALA A 96 -4.96 8.34 -17.83
C ALA A 96 -3.90 9.15 -18.60
N ARG A 97 -3.82 10.46 -18.37
CA ARG A 97 -2.78 11.35 -18.93
C ARG A 97 -1.47 11.32 -18.13
N GLY A 98 -1.47 10.74 -16.93
CA GLY A 98 -0.33 10.75 -16.01
C GLY A 98 -0.04 12.12 -15.38
N GLU A 99 -1.02 13.03 -15.40
CA GLU A 99 -0.89 14.37 -14.82
C GLU A 99 -1.08 14.35 -13.29
N ASP A 100 -2.00 13.51 -12.81
CA ASP A 100 -2.20 13.28 -11.38
C ASP A 100 -2.41 11.80 -11.09
N GLY A 101 -1.83 11.36 -9.99
CA GLY A 101 -1.71 9.97 -9.61
C GLY A 101 -1.32 9.84 -8.16
N LEU A 102 -1.46 8.64 -7.62
CA LEU A 102 -1.03 8.31 -6.27
C LEU A 102 0.49 8.20 -6.26
N ALA A 103 1.15 9.16 -5.62
CA ALA A 103 2.60 9.24 -5.56
C ALA A 103 3.18 8.33 -4.47
N GLN A 104 2.55 8.33 -3.29
CA GLN A 104 3.01 7.57 -2.13
C GLN A 104 1.83 7.00 -1.33
N LEU A 105 2.03 5.79 -0.83
CA LEU A 105 1.10 5.08 0.04
C LEU A 105 1.85 4.65 1.29
N TYR A 106 1.37 5.06 2.46
CA TYR A 106 1.95 4.67 3.75
C TYR A 106 0.89 4.06 4.64
N VAL A 107 1.27 3.05 5.40
CA VAL A 107 0.48 2.50 6.50
C VAL A 107 1.25 2.77 7.78
N SER A 108 0.58 3.39 8.75
CA SER A 108 1.17 3.75 10.04
C SER A 108 0.31 3.19 11.16
N ALA A 109 0.95 2.71 12.23
CA ALA A 109 0.23 2.27 13.41
C ALA A 109 -0.59 3.42 13.99
N ALA A 110 -1.88 3.19 14.23
CA ALA A 110 -2.68 4.15 14.96
C ALA A 110 -2.07 4.34 16.36
N ALA A 111 -1.85 5.59 16.75
CA ALA A 111 -1.34 5.94 18.08
C ALA A 111 -2.38 5.55 19.15
N LYS A 112 -2.33 4.30 19.61
CA LYS A 112 -3.07 3.84 20.79
C LYS A 112 -2.39 4.46 22.00
N HIS A 113 -2.99 5.54 22.52
CA HIS A 113 -2.55 6.33 23.68
C HIS A 113 -1.23 7.10 23.49
N ALA A 114 -1.35 8.40 23.20
CA ALA A 114 -0.27 9.36 23.41
C ALA A 114 -0.06 9.60 24.91
N ASP A 115 0.70 8.72 25.56
CA ASP A 115 1.50 9.16 26.70
C ASP A 115 2.74 9.88 26.12
N HIS A 116 3.05 11.07 26.63
CA HIS A 116 4.04 12.01 26.08
C HIS A 116 5.45 11.41 25.90
N SER A 117 5.73 10.26 26.53
CA SER A 117 7.00 9.52 26.46
C SER A 117 7.15 8.61 25.24
N CYS A 118 6.06 8.26 24.54
CA CYS A 118 6.10 7.25 23.47
C CYS A 118 6.52 7.85 22.11
N TRP A 119 6.36 9.16 21.93
CA TRP A 119 6.67 9.87 20.67
C TRP A 119 8.17 9.94 20.37
N GLU A 120 9.02 9.90 21.40
CA GLU A 120 10.48 9.97 21.23
C GLU A 120 11.08 8.61 20.83
N ASN A 121 10.50 7.50 21.30
CA ASN A 121 10.93 6.14 20.95
C ASN A 121 10.40 5.66 19.59
N ALA A 122 9.23 6.15 19.14
CA ALA A 122 8.68 5.85 17.82
C ALA A 122 9.52 6.42 16.67
N LYS A 123 10.22 7.56 16.89
CA LYS A 123 11.14 8.15 15.90
C LYS A 123 12.30 7.21 15.55
N LEU A 124 12.83 6.46 16.52
CA LEU A 124 13.99 5.58 16.33
C LEU A 124 13.64 4.23 15.68
N ASN A 125 12.46 3.67 15.96
CA ASN A 125 12.06 2.36 15.42
C ASN A 125 11.34 2.43 14.06
N CYS A 126 10.56 3.47 13.80
CA CYS A 126 9.87 3.63 12.51
C CYS A 126 10.85 3.95 11.36
N ALA A 127 11.85 4.81 11.62
CA ALA A 127 12.90 5.13 10.64
C ALA A 127 13.81 3.92 10.34
N ARG A 128 14.08 3.04 11.33
CA ARG A 128 14.93 1.86 11.15
C ARG A 128 14.28 0.72 10.38
N LYS A 129 12.96 0.50 10.50
CA LYS A 129 12.26 -0.58 9.78
C LYS A 129 11.97 -0.22 8.32
N SER A 130 11.62 1.04 8.04
CA SER A 130 11.29 1.49 6.68
C SER A 130 12.53 1.65 5.78
N TYR A 131 13.63 2.22 6.31
CA TYR A 131 14.84 2.47 5.51
C TYR A 131 15.69 1.20 5.26
N ARG A 132 15.62 0.19 6.13
CA ARG A 132 16.39 -1.05 5.99
C ARG A 132 15.78 -2.02 4.97
N LYS A 133 14.47 -1.92 4.70
CA LYS A 133 13.79 -2.67 3.63
C LYS A 133 13.90 -1.96 2.27
N SER A 134 14.03 -0.63 2.22
CA SER A 134 14.23 0.10 0.97
C SER A 134 15.67 -0.01 0.43
N LEU A 135 16.70 0.07 1.27
CA LEU A 135 18.10 -0.13 0.86
C LEU A 135 18.38 -1.55 0.31
N ALA A 136 17.70 -2.57 0.83
CA ALA A 136 17.81 -3.93 0.31
C ALA A 136 17.26 -4.11 -1.13
N ASN A 137 16.38 -3.21 -1.59
CA ASN A 137 15.84 -3.22 -2.95
C ASN A 137 16.66 -2.39 -3.94
N VAL A 138 17.42 -1.39 -3.49
CA VAL A 138 18.26 -0.56 -4.38
C VAL A 138 19.57 -1.29 -4.72
N ASP A 139 20.17 -2.03 -3.79
CA ASP A 139 21.39 -2.82 -4.06
C ASP A 139 21.16 -4.05 -4.96
N ALA A 140 19.92 -4.51 -5.10
CA ALA A 140 19.55 -5.61 -6.00
C ALA A 140 19.26 -5.16 -7.45
N ALA A 141 19.18 -3.83 -7.70
CA ALA A 141 18.85 -3.27 -9.01
C ALA A 141 20.07 -2.69 -9.78
N VAL A 142 21.27 -2.74 -9.19
CA VAL A 142 22.53 -2.22 -9.79
C VAL A 142 23.56 -3.33 -10.04
N ARG A 143 23.13 -4.57 -10.28
CA ARG A 143 23.98 -5.63 -10.86
C ARG A 143 23.25 -6.39 -11.95
#